data_AF-A0A919GYR1-F1
#
_entry.id   AF-A0A919GYR1-F1
#
_cell.length_a   1.000
_cell.length_b   1.000
_cell.length_c   1.000
_cell.angle_alpha   90.00
_cell.angle_beta   90.00
_cell.angle_gamma   90.00
#
_symmetry.space_group_name_H-M   'P 1'
#
loop_
_entity.id
_entity.type
_entity.pdbx_description
1 polymer ?
#
loop_
_entity_poly.entity_id
_entity_poly.type
_entity_poly.pdbx_seq_one_letter_code
_entity_poly.pdbx_strand_id
1 'polypeptide(L)' 'MDGNIRSTRADIHAAELSLACNTFPSETAVQARAALRLARRALAEDDRVTALAAADTAVALLAGALASGGTA' A
#
# COMPACT_ATOMS: atom_id res chain seq x y z
N MET A 1 -13.29 -13.26 -12.82
CA MET A 1 -12.42 -13.26 -11.61
C MET A 1 -11.32 -12.20 -11.68
N ASP A 2 -11.23 -11.43 -12.78
CA ASP A 2 -10.22 -10.38 -13.02
C ASP A 2 -10.43 -9.06 -12.26
N GLY A 3 -11.58 -8.89 -11.60
CA GLY A 3 -11.92 -7.68 -10.85
C GLY A 3 -10.95 -7.42 -9.67
N ASN A 4 -10.53 -8.48 -8.98
CA ASN A 4 -9.67 -8.35 -7.80
C ASN A 4 -8.26 -7.86 -8.15
N ILE A 5 -7.69 -8.29 -9.28
CA ILE A 5 -6.34 -7.88 -9.71
C ILE A 5 -6.34 -6.40 -10.10
N ARG A 6 -7.41 -5.94 -10.76
CA ARG A 6 -7.55 -4.52 -11.11
C ARG A 6 -7.65 -3.66 -9.85
N SER A 7 -8.37 -4.14 -8.82
CA SER A 7 -8.43 -3.49 -7.51
C SER A 7 -7.05 -3.43 -6.86
N THR A 8 -6.34 -4.56 -6.74
CA THR A 8 -5.02 -4.60 -6.09
C THR A 8 -3.99 -3.68 -6.76
N ARG A 9 -3.99 -3.58 -8.11
CA ARG A 9 -3.12 -2.63 -8.81
C ARG A 9 -3.50 -1.18 -8.54
N ALA A 10 -4.80 -0.88 -8.42
CA ALA A 10 -5.26 0.46 -8.06
C ALA A 10 -4.85 0.81 -6.61
N ASP A 11 -4.95 -0.14 -5.68
CA ASP A 11 -4.56 0.05 -4.27
C ASP A 11 -3.06 0.31 -4.13
N ILE A 12 -2.22 -0.46 -4.85
CA ILE A 12 -0.77 -0.21 -4.93
C ILE A 12 -0.51 1.20 -5.47
N HIS A 13 -1.18 1.59 -6.56
CA HIS A 13 -0.97 2.90 -7.16
C HIS A 13 -1.41 4.05 -6.24
N ALA A 14 -2.54 3.91 -5.56
CA ALA A 14 -3.03 4.90 -4.59
C ALA A 14 -2.05 5.07 -3.41
N ALA A 15 -1.51 3.97 -2.89
CA ALA A 15 -0.51 4.01 -1.83
C ALA A 15 0.82 4.63 -2.30
N GLU A 16 1.29 4.30 -3.51
CA GLU A 16 2.48 4.93 -4.13
C GLU A 16 2.28 6.44 -4.30
N LEU A 17 1.12 6.87 -4.80
CA LEU A 17 0.78 8.28 -4.95
C LEU A 17 0.72 8.99 -3.59
N SER A 18 0.11 8.35 -2.59
CA SER A 18 0.03 8.91 -1.24
C SER A 18 1.42 9.15 -0.64
N LEU A 19 2.35 8.19 -0.79
CA LEU A 19 3.75 8.31 -0.38
C LEU A 19 4.52 9.41 -1.11
N ALA A 20 4.14 9.73 -2.35
CA ALA A 20 4.75 10.80 -3.12
C ALA A 20 4.20 12.19 -2.75
N CYS A 21 2.92 12.26 -2.40
CA CYS A 21 2.21 13.52 -2.14
C CYS A 21 2.19 13.95 -0.67
N ASN A 22 2.42 13.03 0.28
CA ASN A 22 2.33 13.32 1.72
C ASN A 22 3.65 13.04 2.44
N THR A 23 3.86 13.73 3.56
CA THR A 23 4.95 13.43 4.49
C THR A 23 4.45 12.50 5.58
N PHE A 24 5.06 11.31 5.65
CA PHE A 24 4.78 10.31 6.67
C PHE A 24 5.95 10.21 7.66
N PRO A 25 5.69 9.74 8.91
CA PRO A 25 6.76 9.29 9.78
C PRO A 25 7.68 8.30 9.05
N SER A 26 8.99 8.42 9.27
CA SER A 26 10.01 7.64 8.54
C SER A 26 9.75 6.14 8.65
N GLU A 27 9.37 5.66 9.84
CA GLU A 27 9.04 4.26 10.10
C GLU A 27 7.83 3.78 9.27
N THR A 28 6.72 4.53 9.31
CA THR A 28 5.51 4.22 8.52
C THR A 28 5.82 4.20 7.02
N ALA A 29 6.59 5.19 6.54
CA ALA A 29 6.96 5.26 5.12
C ALA A 29 7.80 4.05 4.68
N VAL A 30 8.74 3.60 5.53
CA VAL A 30 9.58 2.41 5.26
C VAL A 30 8.73 1.14 5.24
N GLN A 31 7.84 0.97 6.23
CA GLN A 31 6.95 -0.19 6.31
C GLN A 31 5.98 -0.25 5.12
N ALA A 32 5.35 0.86 4.76
CA ALA A 32 4.46 0.96 3.61
C ALA A 32 5.20 0.64 2.30
N ARG A 33 6.43 1.16 2.10
CA ARG A 33 7.27 0.82 0.94
C ARG A 33 7.68 -0.65 0.91
N ALA A 34 7.92 -1.28 2.05
CA ALA A 34 8.22 -2.71 2.11
C ALA A 34 6.99 -3.55 1.70
N ALA A 35 5.81 -3.19 2.20
CA ALA A 35 4.55 -3.84 1.84
C ALA A 35 4.23 -3.69 0.34
N LEU A 36 4.42 -2.51 -0.26
CA LEU A 36 4.24 -2.31 -1.70
C LEU A 36 5.21 -3.12 -2.55
N ARG A 37 6.47 -3.26 -2.12
CA ARG A 37 7.44 -4.14 -2.80
C ARG A 37 7.00 -5.59 -2.76
N LEU A 38 6.49 -6.06 -1.63
CA LEU A 38 5.95 -7.42 -1.50
C LEU A 38 4.73 -7.60 -2.40
N ALA A 39 3.79 -6.64 -2.43
CA ALA A 39 2.60 -6.71 -3.26
C ALA A 39 2.95 -6.80 -4.76
N ARG A 40 3.91 -5.98 -5.22
CA ARG A 40 4.41 -6.01 -6.60
C ARG A 40 5.08 -7.34 -6.95
N ARG A 41 5.87 -7.90 -6.03
CA ARG A 41 6.52 -9.20 -6.23
C ARG A 41 5.48 -10.32 -6.33
N ALA A 42 4.51 -10.35 -5.42
CA ALA A 42 3.43 -11.33 -5.43
C ALA A 42 2.60 -11.26 -6.72
N LEU A 43 2.30 -10.05 -7.22
CA LEU A 43 1.64 -9.89 -8.53
C LEU A 43 2.47 -10.44 -9.69
N ALA A 44 3.80 -10.31 -9.64
CA ALA A 44 4.68 -10.86 -10.68
C ALA A 44 4.73 -12.40 -10.64
N GLU A 45 4.48 -12.99 -9.47
CA GLU A 45 4.41 -14.44 -9.24
C GLU A 45 2.96 -14.99 -9.40
N ASP A 46 1.99 -14.15 -9.81
CA ASP A 46 0.53 -14.42 -9.84
C ASP A 46 -0.06 -14.90 -8.49
N ASP A 47 0.62 -14.61 -7.38
CA ASP A 47 0.11 -14.80 -6.02
C ASP A 47 -0.81 -13.63 -5.64
N ARG A 48 -2.07 -13.77 -6.02
CA ARG A 48 -3.11 -12.73 -5.85
C ARG A 48 -3.48 -12.49 -4.39
N VAL A 49 -3.41 -13.53 -3.55
CA VAL A 49 -3.80 -13.44 -2.14
C VAL A 49 -2.75 -12.63 -1.38
N THR A 50 -1.47 -12.96 -1.57
CA THR A 50 -0.37 -12.21 -0.95
C THR A 50 -0.30 -10.79 -1.50
N ALA A 51 -0.53 -10.61 -2.81
CA ALA A 51 -0.57 -9.28 -3.41
C ALA A 51 -1.63 -8.38 -2.78
N LEU A 52 -2.86 -8.88 -2.61
CA LEU A 52 -3.95 -8.13 -2.00
C LEU A 52 -3.64 -7.81 -0.54
N ALA A 53 -3.25 -8.81 0.26
CA ALA A 53 -2.95 -8.61 1.69
C ALA A 53 -1.82 -7.59 1.92
N ALA A 54 -0.78 -7.63 1.08
CA ALA A 54 0.33 -6.69 1.15
C ALA A 54 -0.08 -5.27 0.70
N ALA A 55 -0.93 -5.14 -0.32
CA ALA A 55 -1.47 -3.85 -0.74
C ALA A 55 -2.37 -3.23 0.33
N ASP A 56 -3.29 -4.01 0.91
CA ASP A 56 -4.18 -3.58 2.01
C ASP A 56 -3.37 -3.12 3.23
N THR A 57 -2.30 -3.85 3.57
CA THR A 57 -1.40 -3.46 4.66
C THR A 57 -0.75 -2.11 4.40
N ALA A 58 -0.28 -1.86 3.17
CA ALA A 58 0.32 -0.57 2.81
C ALA A 58 -0.70 0.57 2.92
N VAL A 59 -1.91 0.37 2.41
CA VAL A 59 -3.00 1.35 2.49
C VAL A 59 -3.38 1.64 3.95
N ALA A 60 -3.51 0.61 4.78
CA ALA A 60 -3.87 0.75 6.20
C ALA A 60 -2.81 1.54 6.99
N LEU A 61 -1.53 1.29 6.75
CA LEU A 61 -0.42 2.03 7.38
C LEU A 61 -0.49 3.52 7.05
N LEU A 62 -0.71 3.85 5.77
CA LEU A 62 -0.76 5.24 5.31
C LEU A 62 -2.03 5.94 5.82
N ALA A 63 -3.18 5.27 5.78
CA ALA A 63 -4.43 5.80 6.31
C ALA A 63 -4.33 6.06 7.82
N GLY A 64 -3.75 5.13 8.57
CA GLY A 64 -3.51 5.30 10.01
C GLY A 64 -2.62 6.49 10.33
N ALA A 65 -1.56 6.71 9.56
CA ALA A 65 -0.66 7.85 9.75
C ALA A 65 -1.28 9.20 9.32
N LEU A 66 -2.13 9.22 8.29
CA LEU A 66 -2.90 10.41 7.92
C LEU A 66 -3.91 10.78 8.99
N ALA A 67 -4.62 9.79 9.55
CA ALA A 67 -5.59 10.00 10.60
C ALA A 67 -4.93 10.50 11.91
N SER A 68 -3.72 10.04 12.23
CA SER A 68 -2.98 10.48 13.41
C SER A 68 -2.23 11.81 13.24
N GLY A 69 -1.95 12.23 12.00
CA GLY A 69 -1.32 13.51 11.68
C GLY A 69 -2.27 14.72 11.64
N GLY A 70 -3.59 14.50 11.69
CA GLY A 70 -4.62 15.55 11.56
C GLY A 70 -4.96 16.34 12.84
N THR A 71 -4.18 16.21 13.92
CA THR A 71 -4.45 16.87 15.21
C THR A 71 -3.37 17.86 15.65
N ALA A 72 -2.79 18.63 14.72
CA ALA A 72 -1.83 19.70 15.05
C ALA A 72 -2.25 21.04 14.45
#